data_AF-A0AAW2K882-F1
#
_entry.id   AF-A0AAW2K882-F1
#
_cell.length_a   1.000
_cell.length_b   1.000
_cell.length_c   1.000
_cell.angle_alpha   90.00
_cell.angle_beta   90.00
_cell.angle_gamma   90.00
#
_symmetry.space_group_name_H-M   'P 1'
#
loop_
_entity.id
_entity.type
_entity.pdbx_description
1 polymer ?
#
loop_
_entity_poly.entity_id
_entity_poly.type
_entity_poly.pdbx_seq_one_letter_code
_entity_poly.pdbx_strand_id
1 'polypeptide(L)'
;MGVFRLPKGVLWDIQSLCADFWWHNRGHRKVHWIAWDKLCARFFEGGLGFREFRPFNQAMLAKQCWRVFTNPHSLLGRLLKARYFPHSSFLDAPLSSRPSLTWRSLLSAKPLMMAGIRWRVSSGSSIKVWASPWIPRPSSFRPITPVATNDPNLLVSTLIDHELGIWRHDKLRGLFFPMDVEAILKIPSNALANQI
;
A
#
# COMPACT_ATOMS: atom_id res chain seq x y z
N MET A 1 -3.92 -16.93 10.54
CA MET A 1 -3.36 -16.57 9.22
C MET A 1 -2.89 -15.10 9.07
N GLY A 2 -2.89 -14.27 10.13
CA GLY A 2 -2.74 -12.81 9.96
C GLY A 2 -1.39 -12.19 10.34
N VAL A 3 -0.57 -12.85 11.14
CA VAL A 3 0.65 -12.26 11.75
C VAL A 3 1.94 -12.98 11.40
N PHE A 4 1.84 -14.12 10.72
CA PHE A 4 2.97 -14.92 10.26
C PHE A 4 2.92 -15.11 8.75
N ARG A 5 4.10 -15.08 8.14
CA ARG A 5 4.31 -15.52 6.77
C ARG A 5 4.41 -17.04 6.78
N LEU A 6 3.43 -17.69 6.18
CA LEU A 6 3.36 -19.14 6.20
C LEU A 6 4.33 -19.76 5.20
N PRO A 7 4.90 -20.94 5.51
CA PRO A 7 5.68 -21.70 4.54
C PRO A 7 4.87 -22.01 3.28
N LYS A 8 5.56 -22.09 2.14
CA LYS A 8 4.90 -22.34 0.85
C LYS A 8 4.17 -23.70 0.85
N GLY A 9 4.79 -24.73 1.43
CA GLY A 9 4.22 -26.08 1.54
C GLY A 9 2.87 -26.05 2.26
N VAL A 10 2.81 -25.48 3.46
CA VAL A 10 1.56 -25.35 4.24
C VAL A 10 0.46 -24.62 3.46
N LEU A 11 0.80 -23.55 2.75
CA LEU A 11 -0.18 -22.82 1.91
C LEU A 11 -0.69 -23.69 0.76
N TRP A 12 0.19 -24.49 0.15
CA TRP A 12 -0.15 -25.42 -0.91
C TRP A 12 -1.00 -26.57 -0.39
N ASP A 13 -0.70 -27.12 0.78
CA ASP A 13 -1.48 -28.18 1.43
C ASP A 13 -2.91 -27.69 1.71
N ILE A 14 -3.07 -26.47 2.24
CA ILE A 14 -4.39 -25.86 2.46
C ILE A 14 -5.12 -25.68 1.13
N GLN A 15 -4.43 -25.19 0.10
CA GLN A 15 -5.02 -25.00 -1.23
C GLN A 15 -5.47 -26.33 -1.84
N SER A 16 -4.65 -27.38 -1.73
CA SER A 16 -4.99 -28.74 -2.15
C SER A 16 -6.19 -29.27 -1.40
N LEU A 17 -6.27 -29.10 -0.07
CA LEU A 17 -7.44 -29.51 0.71
C LEU A 17 -8.73 -28.79 0.25
N CYS A 18 -8.65 -27.49 -0.08
CA CYS A 18 -9.79 -26.75 -0.62
C CYS A 18 -10.19 -27.26 -2.02
N ALA A 19 -9.22 -27.52 -2.90
CA ALA A 19 -9.47 -28.08 -4.22
C ALA A 19 -10.08 -29.49 -4.13
N ASP A 20 -9.59 -30.28 -3.19
CA ASP A 20 -10.04 -31.64 -2.93
C ASP A 20 -11.47 -31.68 -2.44
N PHE A 21 -11.82 -30.77 -1.52
CA PHE A 21 -13.18 -30.58 -1.06
C PHE A 21 -14.11 -30.10 -2.18
N TRP A 22 -13.66 -29.12 -2.98
CA TRP A 22 -14.48 -28.55 -4.06
C TRP A 22 -14.83 -29.57 -5.14
N TRP A 23 -13.86 -30.39 -5.54
CA TRP A 23 -14.05 -31.44 -6.54
C TRP A 23 -14.46 -32.79 -5.95
N HIS A 24 -14.83 -32.82 -4.66
CA HIS A 24 -15.24 -34.05 -4.01
C HIS A 24 -16.56 -34.55 -4.61
N ASN A 25 -16.61 -35.84 -4.95
CA ASN A 25 -17.83 -36.50 -5.42
C ASN A 25 -18.05 -37.76 -4.57
N ARG A 26 -19.28 -37.94 -4.06
CA ARG A 26 -19.63 -39.11 -3.25
C ARG A 26 -19.72 -40.34 -4.15
N GLY A 27 -18.77 -41.26 -4.02
CA GLY A 27 -18.81 -42.58 -4.68
C GLY A 27 -18.21 -42.66 -6.09
N HIS A 28 -17.67 -41.55 -6.63
CA HIS A 28 -17.06 -41.54 -7.96
C HIS A 28 -15.60 -41.07 -7.93
N ARG A 29 -14.84 -41.44 -8.98
CA ARG A 29 -13.46 -40.98 -9.16
C ARG A 29 -13.44 -39.46 -9.29
N LYS A 30 -12.61 -38.82 -8.46
CA LYS A 30 -12.37 -37.37 -8.46
C LYS A 30 -11.76 -36.92 -9.79
N VAL A 31 -12.37 -35.92 -10.42
CA VAL A 31 -11.86 -35.26 -11.63
C VAL A 31 -11.82 -33.75 -11.39
N HIS A 32 -10.65 -33.15 -11.55
CA HIS A 32 -10.48 -31.70 -11.53
C HIS A 32 -10.72 -31.15 -12.94
N TRP A 33 -11.92 -30.63 -13.22
CA TRP A 33 -12.28 -30.13 -14.55
C TRP A 33 -11.61 -28.80 -14.89
N ILE A 34 -11.32 -27.99 -13.87
CA ILE A 34 -10.70 -26.68 -14.02
C ILE A 34 -9.57 -26.57 -12.99
N ALA A 35 -8.40 -26.10 -13.42
CA ALA A 35 -7.27 -25.85 -12.53
C ALA A 35 -7.66 -24.85 -11.43
N TRP A 36 -7.20 -25.09 -10.20
CA TRP A 36 -7.55 -24.25 -9.05
C TRP A 36 -7.20 -22.77 -9.26
N ASP A 37 -6.05 -22.49 -9.86
CA ASP A 37 -5.61 -21.11 -10.13
C ASP A 37 -6.58 -20.37 -11.08
N LYS A 38 -7.23 -21.07 -12.01
CA LYS A 38 -8.29 -20.50 -12.87
C LYS A 38 -9.56 -20.21 -12.08
N LEU A 39 -9.92 -21.06 -11.11
CA LEU A 39 -11.05 -20.77 -10.20
C LEU A 39 -10.76 -19.56 -9.32
N CYS A 40 -9.49 -19.32 -8.98
CA CYS A 40 -9.06 -18.15 -8.22
C CYS A 40 -9.04 -16.83 -9.01
N ALA A 41 -9.11 -16.89 -10.34
CA ALA A 41 -9.20 -15.68 -11.16
C ALA A 41 -10.47 -14.89 -10.84
N ARG A 42 -10.47 -13.60 -11.19
CA ARG A 42 -11.63 -12.73 -10.94
C ARG A 42 -12.82 -13.15 -11.80
N PHE A 43 -14.03 -12.82 -11.36
CA PHE A 43 -15.25 -13.18 -12.09
C PHE A 43 -15.24 -12.66 -13.54
N PHE A 44 -14.81 -11.42 -13.76
CA PHE A 44 -14.69 -10.83 -15.11
C PHE A 44 -13.53 -11.42 -15.95
N GLU A 45 -12.61 -12.16 -15.32
CA GLU A 45 -11.53 -12.89 -15.99
C GLU A 45 -11.92 -14.37 -16.24
N GLY A 46 -13.18 -14.73 -15.98
CA GLY A 46 -13.70 -16.09 -16.18
C GLY A 46 -13.43 -17.06 -15.02
N GLY A 47 -12.99 -16.57 -13.86
CA GLY A 47 -12.85 -17.36 -12.63
C GLY A 47 -14.07 -17.29 -11.71
N LEU A 48 -14.00 -17.96 -10.56
CA LEU A 48 -15.04 -17.94 -9.52
C LEU A 48 -14.70 -16.99 -8.35
N GLY A 49 -13.59 -16.27 -8.43
CA GLY A 49 -13.14 -15.35 -7.37
C GLY A 49 -12.66 -16.06 -6.11
N PHE A 50 -12.26 -17.33 -6.20
CA PHE A 50 -11.63 -18.03 -5.07
C PHE A 50 -10.31 -17.34 -4.70
N ARG A 51 -9.90 -17.48 -3.44
CA ARG A 51 -8.68 -16.84 -2.96
C ARG A 51 -7.51 -17.79 -3.03
N GLU A 52 -6.48 -17.42 -3.79
CA GLU A 52 -5.19 -18.07 -3.67
C GLU A 52 -4.56 -17.70 -2.31
N PHE A 53 -4.15 -18.71 -1.55
CA PHE A 53 -3.78 -18.52 -0.14
C PHE A 53 -2.47 -17.76 0.06
N ARG A 54 -1.55 -17.88 -0.89
CA ARG A 54 -0.26 -17.18 -0.88
C ARG A 54 -0.42 -15.65 -0.94
N PRO A 55 -1.02 -15.05 -1.98
CA PRO A 55 -1.24 -13.61 -2.02
C PRO A 55 -2.19 -13.17 -0.91
N PHE A 56 -3.13 -14.01 -0.49
CA PHE A 56 -4.01 -13.72 0.63
C PHE A 56 -3.26 -13.59 1.98
N ASN A 57 -2.32 -14.48 2.28
CA ASN A 57 -1.49 -14.38 3.49
C ASN A 57 -0.62 -13.11 3.45
N GLN A 58 -0.05 -12.77 2.29
CA GLN A 58 0.72 -11.54 2.13
C GLN A 58 -0.15 -10.28 2.32
N ALA A 59 -1.36 -10.27 1.76
CA ALA A 59 -2.32 -9.17 1.95
C ALA A 59 -2.74 -9.02 3.43
N MET A 60 -2.94 -10.15 4.15
CA MET A 60 -3.25 -10.13 5.58
C MET A 60 -2.10 -9.55 6.42
N LEU A 61 -0.85 -9.86 6.07
CA LEU A 61 0.33 -9.27 6.71
C LEU A 61 0.44 -7.77 6.40
N ALA A 62 0.22 -7.36 5.15
CA ALA A 62 0.19 -5.95 4.76
C ALA A 62 -0.90 -5.18 5.52
N LYS A 63 -2.06 -5.80 5.76
CA LYS A 63 -3.12 -5.24 6.62
C LYS A 63 -2.67 -5.04 8.07
N GLN A 64 -1.85 -5.94 8.63
CA GLN A 64 -1.29 -5.72 9.97
C GLN A 64 -0.24 -4.62 9.97
N CYS A 65 0.61 -4.54 8.94
CA CYS A 65 1.54 -3.43 8.76
C CYS A 65 0.80 -2.09 8.74
N TRP A 66 -0.32 -2.03 8.01
CA TRP A 66 -1.18 -0.86 7.94
C TRP A 66 -1.72 -0.47 9.32
N ARG A 67 -2.18 -1.44 10.12
CA ARG A 67 -2.65 -1.18 11.49
C ARG A 67 -1.56 -0.63 12.41
N VAL A 68 -0.33 -1.15 12.32
CA VAL A 68 0.81 -0.64 13.10
C VAL A 68 1.15 0.79 12.68
N PHE A 69 1.06 1.06 11.37
CA PHE A 69 1.31 2.38 10.80
C PHE A 69 0.24 3.42 11.19
N THR A 70 -1.05 3.08 11.08
CA THR A 70 -2.14 4.03 11.36
C THR A 70 -2.45 4.20 12.85
N ASN A 71 -2.19 3.18 13.67
CA ASN A 71 -2.52 3.19 15.10
C ASN A 71 -1.25 3.03 15.96
N PRO A 72 -0.30 3.98 15.92
CA PRO A 72 0.99 3.87 16.59
C PRO A 72 0.89 3.79 18.12
N HIS A 73 -0.17 4.34 18.71
CA HIS A 73 -0.41 4.36 20.16
C HIS A 73 -1.08 3.09 20.71
N SER A 74 -1.53 2.18 19.83
CA SER A 74 -2.01 0.87 20.25
C SER A 74 -0.95 0.12 21.06
N LEU A 75 -1.35 -0.79 21.95
CA LEU A 75 -0.40 -1.57 22.75
C LEU A 75 0.64 -2.28 21.87
N LEU A 76 0.17 -2.90 20.78
CA LEU A 76 1.04 -3.55 19.79
C LEU A 76 1.98 -2.55 19.09
N GLY A 77 1.45 -1.39 18.66
CA GLY A 77 2.24 -0.34 18.02
C GLY A 77 3.36 0.17 18.92
N ARG A 78 3.05 0.48 20.19
CA ARG A 78 4.03 0.91 21.20
C ARG A 78 5.07 -0.16 21.50
N LEU A 79 4.66 -1.42 21.65
CA LEU A 79 5.56 -2.55 21.89
C LEU A 79 6.53 -2.77 20.72
N LEU A 80 6.01 -2.78 19.49
CA LEU A 80 6.83 -2.96 18.29
C LEU A 80 7.78 -1.77 18.08
N LYS A 81 7.31 -0.55 18.31
CA LYS A 81 8.15 0.66 18.24
C LYS A 81 9.30 0.57 19.24
N ALA A 82 9.00 0.32 20.52
CA ALA A 82 10.01 0.22 21.56
C ALA A 82 11.06 -0.86 21.27
N ARG A 83 10.65 -1.98 20.68
CA ARG A 83 11.55 -3.12 20.40
C ARG A 83 12.34 -2.99 19.10
N TYR A 84 11.76 -2.48 18.03
CA TYR A 84 12.32 -2.61 16.67
C TYR A 84 12.63 -1.28 15.99
N PHE A 85 11.96 -0.19 16.35
CA PHE A 85 12.15 1.12 15.72
C PHE A 85 11.94 2.27 16.73
N PRO A 86 12.69 2.31 17.84
CA PRO A 86 12.44 3.25 18.93
C PRO A 86 12.56 4.72 18.49
N HIS A 87 13.50 5.01 17.58
CA HIS A 87 13.84 6.36 17.14
C HIS A 87 13.42 6.66 15.69
N SER A 88 12.63 5.80 15.06
CA SER A 88 12.20 6.00 13.66
C SER A 88 10.70 5.74 13.47
N SER A 89 10.23 5.94 12.25
CA SER A 89 8.88 5.54 11.85
C SER A 89 8.82 4.04 11.53
N PHE A 90 7.62 3.48 11.46
CA PHE A 90 7.42 2.11 10.99
C PHE A 90 7.87 1.91 9.54
N LEU A 91 7.73 2.93 8.69
CA LEU A 91 8.13 2.87 7.29
C LEU A 91 9.65 2.71 7.15
N ASP A 92 10.39 3.41 8.00
CA ASP A 92 11.86 3.41 8.02
C ASP A 92 12.44 2.27 8.88
N ALA A 93 11.58 1.45 9.50
CA ALA A 93 12.02 0.41 10.42
C ALA A 93 12.88 -0.64 9.69
N PRO A 94 14.13 -0.89 10.15
CA PRO A 94 15.03 -1.85 9.54
C PRO A 94 14.70 -3.29 9.98
N LEU A 95 15.28 -4.26 9.28
CA LEU A 95 15.34 -5.63 9.78
C LEU A 95 16.33 -5.65 10.95
N SER A 96 15.86 -6.03 12.14
CA SER A 96 16.74 -6.16 13.30
C SER A 96 17.67 -7.37 13.16
N SER A 97 18.81 -7.36 13.88
CA SER A 97 19.78 -8.47 13.87
C SER A 97 19.15 -9.81 14.34
N ARG A 98 18.27 -9.75 15.35
CA ARG A 98 17.52 -10.91 15.88
C ARG A 98 16.02 -10.64 15.84
N PRO A 99 15.39 -10.68 14.65
CA PRO A 99 13.98 -10.37 14.52
C PRO A 99 13.14 -11.54 15.02
N SER A 100 12.03 -11.27 15.72
CA SER A 100 11.04 -12.32 15.95
C SER A 100 10.44 -12.78 14.63
N LEU A 101 9.90 -14.01 14.61
CA LEU A 101 9.22 -14.54 13.42
C LEU A 101 8.08 -13.60 12.96
N THR A 102 7.35 -13.03 13.91
CA THR A 102 6.29 -12.04 13.65
C THR A 102 6.85 -10.78 12.97
N TRP A 103 7.94 -10.22 13.48
CA TRP A 103 8.55 -9.01 12.91
C TRP A 103 9.06 -9.24 11.50
N ARG A 104 9.76 -10.37 11.28
CA ARG A 104 10.21 -10.78 9.94
C ARG A 104 9.04 -10.96 8.98
N SER A 105 7.93 -11.52 9.47
CA SER A 105 6.70 -11.71 8.68
C SER A 105 6.07 -10.36 8.28
N LEU A 106 5.92 -9.43 9.23
CA LEU A 106 5.42 -8.09 8.95
C LEU A 106 6.30 -7.35 7.95
N LEU A 107 7.61 -7.30 8.19
CA LEU A 107 8.55 -6.63 7.28
C LEU A 107 8.53 -7.21 5.87
N SER A 108 8.27 -8.52 5.72
CA SER A 108 8.15 -9.13 4.38
C SER A 108 6.96 -8.60 3.56
N ALA A 109 5.92 -8.07 4.22
CA ALA A 109 4.75 -7.48 3.56
C ALA A 109 4.77 -5.93 3.57
N LYS A 110 5.72 -5.30 4.26
CA LYS A 110 5.91 -3.84 4.27
C LYS A 110 6.01 -3.26 2.84
N PRO A 111 6.75 -3.85 1.88
CA PRO A 111 6.83 -3.32 0.52
C PRO A 111 5.48 -3.34 -0.21
N LEU A 112 4.66 -4.39 -0.01
CA LEU A 112 3.32 -4.47 -0.60
C LEU A 112 2.42 -3.36 -0.06
N MET A 113 2.48 -3.10 1.24
CA MET A 113 1.77 -1.98 1.85
C MET A 113 2.26 -0.65 1.27
N MET A 114 3.57 -0.42 1.23
CA MET A 114 4.17 0.83 0.72
C MET A 114 3.81 1.10 -0.74
N ALA A 115 3.71 0.07 -1.58
CA ALA A 115 3.29 0.20 -2.97
C ALA A 115 1.84 0.73 -3.13
N GLY A 116 0.99 0.58 -2.11
CA GLY A 116 -0.40 1.05 -2.12
C GLY A 116 -0.67 2.32 -1.31
N ILE A 117 0.31 2.82 -0.54
CA ILE A 117 0.13 4.04 0.27
C ILE A 117 0.33 5.27 -0.61
N ARG A 118 -0.56 6.23 -0.44
CA ARG A 118 -0.49 7.56 -1.06
C ARG A 118 -0.74 8.66 -0.03
N TRP A 119 -0.13 9.81 -0.26
CA TRP A 119 -0.41 11.01 0.50
C TRP A 119 -1.75 11.60 0.07
N ARG A 120 -2.54 12.03 1.06
CA ARG A 120 -3.68 12.91 0.85
C ARG A 120 -3.20 14.34 1.09
N VAL A 121 -3.32 15.19 0.08
CA VAL A 121 -2.94 16.60 0.20
C VAL A 121 -3.97 17.31 1.08
N SER A 122 -3.46 18.03 2.08
CA SER A 122 -4.20 19.01 2.89
C SER A 122 -3.36 20.29 2.88
N SER A 123 -2.60 20.61 3.93
CA SER A 123 -1.65 21.75 3.90
C SER A 123 -0.46 21.53 2.97
N GLY A 124 -0.03 20.29 2.77
CA GLY A 124 1.14 19.97 1.93
C GLY A 124 2.50 20.26 2.57
N SER A 125 2.55 20.73 3.83
CA SER A 125 3.79 21.15 4.51
C SER A 125 4.78 20.01 4.79
N SER A 126 4.29 18.76 4.81
CA SER A 126 5.12 17.57 5.05
C SER A 126 5.28 16.69 3.79
N ILE A 127 4.80 17.17 2.63
CA ILE A 127 4.80 16.39 1.39
C ILE A 127 5.85 16.98 0.46
N LYS A 128 6.92 16.23 0.21
CA LYS A 128 7.92 16.58 -0.81
C LYS A 128 7.36 16.31 -2.19
N VAL A 129 7.37 17.34 -3.05
CA VAL A 129 6.78 17.31 -4.40
C VAL A 129 7.30 16.13 -5.22
N TRP A 130 8.62 15.92 -5.23
CA TRP A 130 9.27 14.95 -6.11
C TRP A 130 9.38 13.54 -5.52
N ALA A 131 9.54 13.44 -4.20
CA ALA A 131 9.81 12.16 -3.53
C ALA A 131 8.55 11.45 -3.00
N SER A 132 7.47 12.18 -2.71
CA SER A 132 6.27 11.60 -2.12
C SER A 132 5.26 11.13 -3.18
N PRO A 133 4.57 10.00 -2.97
CA PRO A 133 3.47 9.58 -3.85
C PRO A 133 2.18 10.33 -3.48
N TRP A 134 1.86 11.43 -4.17
CA TRP A 134 0.71 12.30 -3.85
C TRP A 134 -0.21 12.63 -5.04
N ILE A 135 0.20 12.32 -6.28
CA ILE A 135 -0.57 12.60 -7.50
C ILE A 135 -1.39 11.37 -7.89
N PRO A 136 -2.71 11.47 -8.12
CA PRO A 136 -3.59 10.34 -8.42
C PRO A 136 -3.45 9.89 -9.88
N ARG A 137 -2.30 9.30 -10.22
CA ARG A 137 -2.01 8.77 -11.56
C ARG A 137 -1.62 7.30 -11.52
N PRO A 138 -1.98 6.49 -12.54
CA PRO A 138 -1.56 5.10 -12.63
C PRO A 138 -0.03 5.04 -12.79
N SER A 139 0.63 4.08 -12.10
CA SER A 139 2.08 3.85 -11.97
C SER A 139 2.71 4.27 -10.62
N SER A 140 3.31 5.46 -10.55
CA SER A 140 4.20 5.88 -9.46
C SER A 140 3.56 6.78 -8.41
N PHE A 141 2.38 7.35 -8.71
CA PHE A 141 1.76 8.43 -7.94
C PHE A 141 2.66 9.67 -7.72
N ARG A 142 3.72 9.81 -8.51
CA ARG A 142 4.70 10.90 -8.48
C ARG A 142 4.68 11.64 -9.83
N PRO A 143 5.11 12.92 -9.86
CA PRO A 143 5.27 13.65 -11.12
C PRO A 143 6.08 12.84 -12.14
N ILE A 144 5.68 12.89 -13.41
CA ILE A 144 6.49 12.40 -14.53
C ILE A 144 7.56 13.42 -14.87
N THR A 145 7.23 14.69 -14.68
CA THR A 145 8.12 15.81 -14.91
C THR A 145 9.43 15.49 -14.20
N PRO A 146 10.55 15.41 -14.94
CA PRO A 146 11.85 15.20 -14.33
C PRO A 146 12.10 16.34 -13.34
N VAL A 147 12.88 16.07 -12.29
CA VAL A 147 13.27 17.11 -11.35
C VAL A 147 14.12 18.14 -12.10
N ALA A 148 13.47 19.15 -12.67
CA ALA A 148 14.08 20.11 -13.58
C ALA A 148 14.65 21.34 -12.85
N THR A 149 14.30 21.52 -11.57
CA THR A 149 14.52 22.77 -10.83
C THR A 149 15.30 22.58 -9.53
N ASN A 150 16.16 23.57 -9.24
CA ASN A 150 17.16 23.71 -8.15
C ASN A 150 16.76 23.32 -6.70
N ASP A 151 15.53 22.91 -6.42
CA ASP A 151 15.11 22.50 -5.07
C ASP A 151 14.50 21.07 -5.05
N PRO A 152 15.31 20.04 -4.74
CA PRO A 152 14.83 18.67 -4.58
C PRO A 152 13.93 18.49 -3.33
N ASN A 153 13.92 19.45 -2.41
CA ASN A 153 13.14 19.42 -1.17
C ASN A 153 11.87 20.27 -1.24
N LEU A 154 11.49 20.76 -2.43
CA LEU A 154 10.27 21.53 -2.64
C LEU A 154 9.04 20.84 -2.01
N LEU A 155 8.28 21.60 -1.23
CA LEU A 155 7.09 21.13 -0.53
C LEU A 155 5.80 21.46 -1.30
N VAL A 156 4.81 20.58 -1.22
CA VAL A 156 3.50 20.77 -1.87
C VAL A 156 2.79 22.02 -1.34
N SER A 157 3.01 22.40 -0.08
CA SER A 157 2.48 23.65 0.48
C SER A 157 2.84 24.89 -0.34
N THR A 158 4.02 24.92 -0.96
CA THR A 158 4.47 26.07 -1.77
C THR A 158 3.68 26.25 -3.08
N LEU A 159 2.99 25.19 -3.50
CA LEU A 159 2.13 25.14 -4.69
C LEU A 159 0.68 25.53 -4.36
N ILE A 160 0.34 25.66 -3.08
CA ILE A 160 -1.00 26.01 -2.60
C ILE A 160 -1.01 27.49 -2.19
N ASP A 161 -2.10 28.17 -2.50
CA ASP A 161 -2.46 29.42 -1.86
C ASP A 161 -3.26 29.10 -0.60
N HIS A 162 -2.67 29.37 0.57
CA HIS A 162 -3.29 29.04 1.85
C HIS A 162 -4.41 30.00 2.26
N GLU A 163 -4.45 31.21 1.70
CA GLU A 163 -5.51 32.19 1.98
C GLU A 163 -6.77 31.85 1.18
N LEU A 164 -6.57 31.49 -0.09
CA LEU A 164 -7.66 31.18 -1.02
C LEU A 164 -8.00 29.68 -1.05
N GLY A 165 -7.14 28.82 -0.52
CA GLY A 165 -7.31 27.37 -0.53
C GLY A 165 -7.26 26.75 -1.93
N ILE A 166 -6.61 27.42 -2.90
CA ILE A 166 -6.53 27.00 -4.31
C ILE A 166 -5.09 26.69 -4.72
N TRP A 167 -4.93 25.95 -5.81
CA TRP A 167 -3.61 25.72 -6.40
C TRP A 167 -3.07 26.97 -7.11
N ARG A 168 -1.78 27.26 -6.95
CA ARG A 168 -1.10 28.35 -7.66
C ARG A 168 -0.80 27.93 -9.10
N HIS A 169 -1.74 28.19 -10.00
CA HIS A 169 -1.67 27.77 -11.41
C HIS A 169 -0.38 28.19 -12.11
N ASP A 170 0.11 29.41 -11.87
CA ASP A 170 1.32 29.93 -12.52
C ASP A 170 2.57 29.12 -12.11
N LYS A 171 2.69 28.79 -10.82
CA LYS A 171 3.78 27.94 -10.33
C LYS A 171 3.66 26.53 -10.88
N LEU A 172 2.45 25.97 -10.97
CA LEU A 172 2.25 24.64 -11.51
C LEU A 172 2.67 24.56 -12.99
N ARG A 173 2.26 25.53 -13.81
CA ARG A 173 2.63 25.58 -15.23
C ARG A 173 4.12 25.82 -15.47
N GLY A 174 4.79 26.51 -14.56
CA GLY A 174 6.25 26.72 -14.62
C GLY A 174 7.08 25.53 -14.17
N LEU A 175 6.56 24.66 -13.30
CA LEU A 175 7.31 23.57 -12.67
C LEU A 175 7.00 22.18 -13.23
N PHE A 176 5.81 21.98 -13.81
CA PHE A 176 5.33 20.66 -14.23
C PHE A 176 4.95 20.64 -15.71
N PHE A 177 5.10 19.47 -16.33
CA PHE A 177 4.50 19.19 -17.63
C PHE A 177 2.97 19.29 -17.57
N PRO A 178 2.30 19.66 -18.69
CA PRO A 178 0.85 19.85 -18.71
C PRO A 178 0.04 18.66 -18.15
N MET A 179 0.50 17.43 -18.40
CA MET A 179 -0.16 16.21 -17.88
C MET A 179 -0.13 16.13 -16.34
N ASP A 180 0.97 16.52 -15.71
CA ASP A 180 1.09 16.54 -14.25
C ASP A 180 0.23 17.67 -13.68
N VAL A 181 0.21 18.85 -14.32
CA VAL A 181 -0.67 19.96 -13.93
C VAL A 181 -2.14 19.53 -13.94
N GLU A 182 -2.61 18.89 -15.01
CA GLU A 182 -3.98 18.41 -15.11
C GLU A 182 -4.32 17.40 -14.00
N ALA A 183 -3.40 16.50 -13.68
CA ALA A 183 -3.58 15.52 -12.60
C ALA A 183 -3.59 16.17 -11.21
N ILE A 184 -2.76 17.18 -10.97
CA ILE A 184 -2.70 17.93 -9.71
C ILE A 184 -3.98 18.72 -9.49
N LEU A 185 -4.50 19.38 -10.54
CA LEU A 185 -5.72 20.18 -10.44
C LEU A 185 -6.98 19.36 -10.15
N LYS A 186 -6.95 18.04 -10.44
CA LYS A 186 -8.02 17.11 -10.03
C LYS A 186 -8.02 16.81 -8.53
N ILE A 187 -6.93 17.14 -7.81
CA ILE A 187 -6.84 16.97 -6.37
C ILE A 187 -7.53 18.18 -5.72
N PRO A 188 -8.57 17.97 -4.89
CA PRO A 188 -9.17 19.07 -4.15
C PRO A 188 -8.14 19.66 -3.20
N SER A 189 -7.89 20.96 -3.31
CA SER A 189 -6.88 21.69 -2.54
C SER A 189 -7.32 21.99 -1.11
N ASN A 190 -8.45 21.42 -0.63
CA ASN A 190 -9.13 21.70 0.65
C ASN A 190 -8.18 21.93 1.84
N ALA A 191 -7.61 23.13 1.92
CA ALA A 191 -6.85 23.62 3.05
C ALA A 191 -7.79 23.99 4.22
N LEU A 192 -9.10 24.08 3.96
CA LEU A 192 -10.13 24.53 4.89
C LEU A 192 -11.02 23.40 5.47
N ALA A 193 -10.84 22.13 5.08
CA ALA A 193 -11.77 21.06 5.47
C ALA A 193 -11.48 20.35 6.81
N ASN A 194 -10.49 20.81 7.59
CA ASN A 194 -10.15 20.22 8.90
C ASN A 194 -10.35 21.22 10.05
N GLN A 195 -11.51 21.89 10.09
CA GLN A 195 -12.05 22.51 11.30
C GLN A 195 -13.39 21.85 11.67
N ILE A 196 -13.42 20.52 11.85
CA ILE A 196 -14.40 19.82 12.69
C ILE A 196 -13.68 18.63 13.33
#